data_AF-A0A841K9F9-F1
#
_entry.id   AF-A0A841K9F9-F1
#
_cell.length_a   1.000
_cell.length_b   1.000
_cell.length_c   1.000
_cell.angle_alpha   90.00
_cell.angle_beta   90.00
_cell.angle_gamma   90.00
#
_symmetry.space_group_name_H-M   'P 1'
#
loop_
_entity.id
_entity.type
_entity.pdbx_description
1 polymer ?
#
loop_
_entity_poly.entity_id
_entity_poly.type
_entity_poly.pdbx_seq_one_letter_code
_entity_poly.pdbx_strand_id
1 'polypeptide(L)'
;MTSAILTIAACAVLNRARGDDRWMPDWMPGRALFPVSIAIGLIGACFDGLWYGAAFGAAFFVWAVGPWGHLIGLGRFAPDRPASGLETALIELAAGNAHLALGLRHLFALPGLMIAAAISGELLLGVPGALAFAAFATGAYELSWRLRPSNPIIVAELLTGALWGGLAVALA
;
A
#
# COMPACT_ATOMS: atom_id res chain seq x y z
N MET A 1 -2.70 9.36 -21.42
CA MET A 1 -2.09 10.23 -20.38
C MET A 1 -3.10 10.73 -19.36
N THR A 2 -4.23 11.32 -19.75
CA THR A 2 -5.26 11.82 -18.79
C THR A 2 -5.80 10.72 -17.87
N SER A 3 -6.10 9.53 -18.40
CA SER A 3 -6.54 8.37 -17.61
C SER A 3 -5.52 7.96 -16.55
N ALA A 4 -4.24 7.89 -16.90
CA ALA A 4 -3.17 7.54 -15.97
C ALA A 4 -3.03 8.55 -14.82
N ILE A 5 -3.07 9.85 -15.11
CA ILE A 5 -3.00 10.90 -14.08
C ILE A 5 -4.21 10.82 -13.14
N LEU A 6 -5.42 10.63 -13.68
CA LEU A 6 -6.63 10.48 -12.88
C LEU A 6 -6.57 9.22 -12.00
N THR A 7 -6.07 8.10 -12.52
CA THR A 7 -5.86 6.87 -11.75
C THR A 7 -4.88 7.07 -10.60
N ILE A 8 -3.73 7.70 -10.86
CA ILE A 8 -2.74 8.01 -9.83
C ILE A 8 -3.35 8.90 -8.74
N ALA A 9 -4.07 9.95 -9.12
CA ALA A 9 -4.73 10.85 -8.18
C ALA A 9 -5.84 10.14 -7.38
N ALA A 10 -6.66 9.33 -8.04
CA ALA A 10 -7.73 8.57 -7.41
C ALA A 10 -7.16 7.58 -6.38
N CYS A 11 -6.13 6.80 -6.74
CA CYS A 11 -5.50 5.87 -5.83
C CYS A 11 -4.81 6.57 -4.65
N ALA A 12 -4.23 7.76 -4.84
CA ALA A 12 -3.69 8.58 -3.75
C ALA A 12 -4.78 8.95 -2.74
N VAL A 13 -5.91 9.48 -3.22
CA VAL A 13 -7.05 9.86 -2.37
C VAL A 13 -7.66 8.64 -1.68
N LEU A 14 -7.85 7.53 -2.41
CA LEU A 14 -8.40 6.30 -1.88
C LEU A 14 -7.53 5.69 -0.78
N ASN A 15 -6.21 5.63 -0.97
CA ASN A 15 -5.31 5.11 0.06
C ASN A 15 -5.31 5.99 1.33
N ARG A 16 -5.44 7.32 1.17
CA ARG A 16 -5.64 8.24 2.30
C ARG A 16 -6.99 8.01 2.98
N ALA A 17 -8.07 7.83 2.21
CA ALA A 17 -9.39 7.52 2.74
C ALA A 17 -9.40 6.19 3.51
N ARG A 18 -8.61 5.20 3.09
CA ARG A 18 -8.39 3.94 3.84
C ARG A 18 -7.76 4.19 5.21
N GLY A 19 -6.85 5.16 5.32
CA GLY A 19 -6.18 5.53 6.57
C GLY A 19 -6.99 6.43 7.51
N ASP A 20 -8.24 6.76 7.16
CA ASP A 20 -9.13 7.61 7.95
C ASP A 20 -10.52 6.99 7.94
N ASP A 21 -10.95 6.34 9.00
CA ASP A 21 -12.23 5.62 9.03
C ASP A 21 -13.43 6.47 9.49
N ARG A 22 -13.22 7.75 9.79
CA ARG A 22 -14.26 8.67 10.29
C ARG A 22 -15.43 8.89 9.32
N TRP A 23 -15.24 8.61 8.04
CA TRP A 23 -16.29 8.70 7.01
C TRP A 23 -17.13 7.42 6.88
N MET A 24 -16.77 6.34 7.58
CA MET A 24 -17.46 5.05 7.53
C MET A 24 -18.28 4.81 8.79
N PRO A 25 -19.38 4.04 8.74
CA PRO A 25 -20.08 3.59 9.94
C PRO A 25 -19.20 2.73 10.84
N ASP A 26 -19.38 2.83 12.17
CA ASP A 26 -18.58 2.08 13.15
C ASP A 26 -18.80 0.56 13.10
N TRP A 27 -19.96 0.11 12.59
CA TRP A 27 -20.32 -1.31 12.51
C TRP A 27 -19.64 -2.06 11.37
N MET A 28 -19.02 -1.36 10.41
CA MET A 28 -18.50 -2.00 9.20
C MET A 28 -17.14 -2.68 9.46
N PRO A 29 -17.01 -4.00 9.23
CA PRO A 29 -15.73 -4.70 9.40
C PRO A 29 -14.67 -4.14 8.46
N GLY A 30 -13.48 -3.85 8.97
CA GLY A 30 -12.41 -3.22 8.18
C GLY A 30 -12.81 -1.85 7.62
N ARG A 31 -13.81 -1.19 8.22
CA ARG A 31 -14.39 0.14 7.92
C ARG A 31 -14.03 0.71 6.55
N ALA A 32 -12.91 1.43 6.45
CA ALA A 32 -12.50 2.08 5.20
C ALA A 32 -11.70 1.17 4.25
N LEU A 33 -11.02 0.14 4.76
CA LEU A 33 -10.20 -0.78 3.97
C LEU A 33 -11.03 -1.54 2.94
N PHE A 34 -12.10 -2.21 3.36
CA PHE A 34 -12.89 -3.05 2.45
C PHE A 34 -13.45 -2.29 1.22
N PRO A 35 -14.17 -1.15 1.38
CA PRO A 35 -14.69 -0.41 0.23
C PRO A 35 -13.57 0.20 -0.62
N VAL A 36 -12.46 0.65 0.00
CA VAL A 36 -11.33 1.17 -0.76
C VAL A 36 -10.65 0.08 -1.60
N SER A 37 -10.46 -1.12 -1.05
CA SER A 37 -9.91 -2.25 -1.81
C SER A 37 -10.76 -2.59 -3.03
N ILE A 38 -12.09 -2.56 -2.89
CA ILE A 38 -13.02 -2.75 -4.02
C ILE A 38 -12.83 -1.62 -5.05
N ALA A 39 -12.80 -0.36 -4.62
CA ALA A 39 -12.61 0.78 -5.52
C ALA A 39 -11.28 0.72 -6.28
N ILE A 40 -10.19 0.33 -5.60
CA ILE A 40 -8.87 0.10 -6.22
C ILE A 40 -8.95 -1.04 -7.25
N GLY A 41 -9.65 -2.12 -6.94
CA GLY A 41 -9.86 -3.21 -7.90
C GLY A 41 -10.69 -2.82 -9.11
N LEU A 42 -11.74 -2.01 -8.93
CA LEU A 42 -12.53 -1.46 -10.04
C LEU A 42 -11.71 -0.54 -10.95
N ILE A 43 -10.83 0.28 -10.37
CA ILE A 43 -9.87 1.08 -11.13
C ILE A 43 -8.96 0.16 -11.97
N GLY A 44 -8.41 -0.88 -11.36
CA GLY A 44 -7.61 -1.87 -12.08
C GLY A 44 -8.39 -2.51 -13.23
N ALA A 45 -9.65 -2.89 -13.00
CA ALA A 45 -10.49 -3.52 -14.02
C ALA A 45 -10.73 -2.64 -15.25
N CYS A 46 -10.62 -1.32 -15.13
CA CYS A 46 -10.70 -0.40 -16.26
C CYS A 46 -9.49 -0.48 -17.21
N PHE A 47 -8.39 -1.11 -16.81
CA PHE A 47 -7.19 -1.25 -17.64
C PHE A 47 -7.08 -2.61 -18.31
N ASP A 48 -7.21 -3.69 -17.54
CA ASP A 48 -7.02 -5.06 -18.07
C ASP A 48 -8.13 -6.05 -17.60
N GLY A 49 -9.34 -5.52 -17.45
CA GLY A 49 -10.53 -6.34 -17.21
C GLY A 49 -10.68 -6.89 -15.78
N LEU A 50 -11.78 -7.64 -15.59
CA LEU A 50 -12.27 -8.00 -14.25
C LEU A 50 -11.26 -8.78 -13.41
N TRP A 51 -10.53 -9.72 -14.01
CA TRP A 51 -9.59 -10.58 -13.28
C TRP A 51 -8.36 -9.82 -12.81
N TYR A 52 -7.81 -8.94 -13.66
CA TYR A 52 -6.73 -8.04 -13.26
C TYR A 52 -7.17 -7.14 -12.11
N GLY A 53 -8.35 -6.51 -12.24
CA GLY A 53 -8.92 -5.69 -11.18
C GLY A 53 -9.14 -6.43 -9.87
N ALA A 54 -9.66 -7.67 -9.93
CA ALA A 54 -9.84 -8.51 -8.74
C ALA A 54 -8.50 -8.85 -8.06
N ALA A 55 -7.48 -9.24 -8.85
CA ALA A 55 -6.15 -9.51 -8.34
C ALA A 55 -5.52 -8.26 -7.70
N PHE A 56 -5.67 -7.11 -8.34
CA PHE A 56 -5.11 -5.84 -7.87
C PHE A 56 -5.80 -5.33 -6.60
N GLY A 57 -7.13 -5.41 -6.53
CA GLY A 57 -7.90 -5.11 -5.32
C GLY A 57 -7.55 -6.04 -4.15
N ALA A 58 -7.35 -7.33 -4.42
CA ALA A 58 -6.89 -8.30 -3.43
C ALA A 58 -5.46 -8.00 -2.96
N ALA A 59 -4.56 -7.63 -3.88
CA ALA A 59 -3.19 -7.21 -3.55
C ALA A 59 -3.20 -6.03 -2.58
N PHE A 60 -4.00 -5.01 -2.86
CA PHE A 60 -4.17 -3.84 -1.99
C PHE A 60 -4.75 -4.24 -0.63
N PHE A 61 -5.78 -5.09 -0.61
CA PHE A 61 -6.41 -5.55 0.63
C PHE A 61 -5.42 -6.28 1.55
N VAL A 62 -4.74 -7.29 1.02
CA VAL A 62 -3.73 -8.09 1.75
C VAL A 62 -2.57 -7.21 2.20
N TRP A 63 -2.12 -6.31 1.34
CA TRP A 63 -1.10 -5.34 1.70
C TRP A 63 -1.54 -4.47 2.87
N ALA A 64 -2.77 -3.98 2.89
CA ALA A 64 -3.23 -3.01 3.88
C ALA A 64 -3.73 -3.60 5.20
N VAL A 65 -4.19 -4.86 5.23
CA VAL A 65 -4.86 -5.46 6.40
C VAL A 65 -3.96 -5.63 7.63
N GLY A 66 -2.67 -5.92 7.43
CA GLY A 66 -1.74 -6.17 8.53
C GLY A 66 -1.35 -4.90 9.29
N PRO A 67 -0.92 -4.99 10.56
CA PRO A 67 -0.48 -3.87 11.37
C PRO A 67 0.67 -3.05 10.75
N TRP A 68 0.64 -1.75 11.04
CA TRP A 68 1.56 -0.73 10.50
C TRP A 68 2.28 0.09 11.58
N GLY A 69 1.66 0.26 12.75
CA GLY A 69 1.93 1.36 13.68
C GLY A 69 3.38 1.52 14.12
N HIS A 70 4.07 0.43 14.49
CA HIS A 70 5.47 0.49 14.90
C HIS A 70 6.44 0.67 13.74
N LEU A 71 6.05 0.23 12.54
CA LEU A 71 6.91 0.24 11.36
C LEU A 71 6.91 1.61 10.69
N ILE A 72 5.74 2.24 10.58
CA ILE A 72 5.58 3.57 9.95
C ILE A 72 6.27 4.69 10.72
N GLY A 73 6.60 4.45 12.00
CA GLY A 73 7.39 5.36 12.82
C GLY A 73 8.85 5.45 12.41
N LEU A 74 9.37 4.48 11.63
CA LEU A 74 10.77 4.43 11.19
C LEU A 74 11.78 4.68 12.34
N GLY A 75 11.49 4.14 13.52
CA GLY A 75 12.30 4.31 14.74
C GLY A 75 12.19 5.68 15.43
N ARG A 76 11.43 6.62 14.88
CA ARG A 76 11.24 7.99 15.44
C ARG A 76 10.03 8.08 16.37
N PHE A 77 9.06 7.19 16.17
CA PHE A 77 7.82 7.15 16.91
C PHE A 77 7.42 5.69 17.15
N ALA A 78 6.93 5.41 18.36
CA ALA A 78 6.26 4.17 18.69
C ALA A 78 4.85 4.51 19.20
N PRO A 79 3.80 3.82 18.72
CA PRO A 79 2.45 4.01 19.23
C PRO A 79 2.35 3.54 20.69
N ASP A 80 1.36 4.07 21.42
CA ASP A 80 1.09 3.71 22.81
C ASP A 80 0.36 2.35 22.92
N ARG A 81 1.01 1.30 22.41
CA ARG A 81 0.62 -0.11 22.48
C ARG A 81 1.84 -0.97 22.23
N PRO A 82 1.88 -2.25 22.66
CA PRO A 82 2.96 -3.15 22.26
C PRO A 82 2.95 -3.44 20.76
N ALA A 83 4.11 -3.81 20.23
CA ALA A 83 4.25 -4.35 18.89
C ALA A 83 3.47 -5.68 18.78
N SER A 84 2.74 -5.82 17.68
CA SER A 84 2.09 -7.09 17.33
C SER A 84 3.13 -8.14 16.93
N GLY A 85 2.77 -9.43 16.99
CA GLY A 85 3.70 -10.50 16.60
C GLY A 85 4.26 -10.36 15.19
N LEU A 86 3.47 -9.85 14.25
CA LEU A 86 3.95 -9.55 12.89
C LEU A 86 4.95 -8.38 12.86
N GLU A 87 4.66 -7.29 13.58
CA GLU A 87 5.59 -6.16 13.68
C GLU A 87 6.92 -6.60 14.30
N THR A 88 6.88 -7.40 15.37
CA THR A 88 8.07 -7.97 16.02
C THR A 88 8.88 -8.85 15.06
N ALA A 89 8.24 -9.79 14.39
CA ALA A 89 8.92 -10.69 13.46
C ALA A 89 9.62 -9.93 12.31
N LEU A 90 8.98 -8.88 11.78
CA LEU A 90 9.58 -8.05 10.73
C LEU A 90 10.77 -7.23 11.23
N ILE A 91 10.70 -6.71 12.45
CA ILE A 91 11.81 -5.98 13.09
C ILE A 91 12.98 -6.91 13.36
N GLU A 92 12.73 -8.13 13.85
CA GLU A 92 13.75 -9.15 14.08
C GLU A 92 14.43 -9.59 12.77
N LEU A 93 13.63 -9.89 11.73
CA LEU A 93 14.14 -10.25 10.41
C LEU A 93 14.99 -9.13 9.80
N ALA A 94 14.65 -7.88 10.10
CA ALA A 94 15.40 -6.71 9.67
C ALA A 94 16.59 -6.35 10.58
N ALA A 95 16.92 -7.18 11.58
CA ALA A 95 17.96 -6.93 12.58
C ALA A 95 17.81 -5.54 13.26
N GLY A 96 16.58 -5.12 13.53
CA GLY A 96 16.27 -3.82 14.13
C GLY A 96 16.25 -2.63 13.17
N ASN A 97 16.56 -2.81 11.88
CA ASN A 97 16.51 -1.74 10.90
C ASN A 97 15.05 -1.41 10.53
N ALA A 98 14.55 -0.26 10.98
CA ALA A 98 13.15 0.12 10.80
C ALA A 98 12.75 0.33 9.32
N HIS A 99 13.66 0.85 8.48
CA HIS A 99 13.40 1.01 7.04
C HIS A 99 13.28 -0.35 6.34
N LEU A 100 14.18 -1.28 6.66
CA LEU A 100 14.11 -2.63 6.11
C LEU A 100 12.85 -3.37 6.61
N ALA A 101 12.50 -3.25 7.88
CA ALA A 101 11.29 -3.84 8.44
C ALA A 101 10.02 -3.31 7.73
N LEU A 102 9.94 -2.00 7.49
CA LEU A 102 8.85 -1.40 6.73
C LEU A 102 8.87 -1.86 5.26
N GLY A 103 10.04 -1.93 4.63
CA GLY A 103 10.19 -2.44 3.26
C GLY A 103 9.69 -3.88 3.11
N LEU A 104 10.11 -4.77 4.02
CA LEU A 104 9.63 -6.15 4.09
C LEU A 104 8.10 -6.21 4.26
N ARG A 105 7.52 -5.30 5.05
CA ARG A 105 6.07 -5.20 5.21
C ARG A 105 5.35 -4.84 3.91
N HIS A 106 5.93 -3.94 3.10
CA HIS A 106 5.36 -3.57 1.80
C HIS A 106 5.39 -4.72 0.79
N LEU A 107 6.32 -5.67 0.91
CA LEU A 107 6.38 -6.87 0.05
C LEU A 107 5.19 -7.81 0.24
N PHE A 108 4.29 -7.56 1.20
CA PHE A 108 3.03 -8.31 1.31
C PHE A 108 2.11 -8.07 0.09
N ALA A 109 2.37 -7.03 -0.70
CA ALA A 109 1.72 -6.82 -1.99
C ALA A 109 2.19 -7.81 -3.08
N LEU A 110 3.37 -8.45 -2.91
CA LEU A 110 4.03 -9.26 -3.94
C LEU A 110 3.14 -10.35 -4.53
N PRO A 111 2.46 -11.23 -3.75
CA PRO A 111 1.67 -12.31 -4.34
C PRO A 111 0.55 -11.77 -5.24
N GLY A 112 -0.15 -10.72 -4.79
CA GLY A 112 -1.24 -10.11 -5.55
C GLY A 112 -0.74 -9.38 -6.80
N LEU A 113 0.38 -8.65 -6.72
CA LEU A 113 0.99 -7.99 -7.87
C LEU A 113 1.55 -9.00 -8.89
N MET A 114 2.09 -10.13 -8.45
CA MET A 114 2.50 -11.21 -9.34
C MET A 114 1.32 -11.82 -10.09
N ILE A 115 0.19 -12.05 -9.39
CA ILE A 115 -1.03 -12.57 -10.03
C ILE A 115 -1.58 -11.55 -11.03
N ALA A 116 -1.65 -10.27 -10.65
CA ALA A 116 -2.10 -9.21 -11.55
C ALA A 116 -1.22 -9.15 -12.81
N ALA A 117 0.10 -9.12 -12.65
CA ALA A 117 1.04 -9.13 -13.76
C ALA A 117 0.92 -10.40 -14.63
N ALA A 118 0.69 -11.57 -14.03
CA ALA A 118 0.47 -12.81 -14.77
C ALA A 118 -0.80 -12.77 -15.64
N ILE A 119 -1.88 -12.17 -15.11
CA ILE A 119 -3.16 -12.02 -15.82
C ILE A 119 -2.97 -11.13 -17.07
N SER A 120 -2.21 -10.05 -16.94
CA SER A 120 -1.91 -9.14 -18.06
C SER A 120 -0.85 -9.66 -19.03
N GLY A 121 -0.29 -10.86 -18.80
CA GLY A 121 0.79 -11.42 -19.62
C GLY A 121 2.19 -10.88 -19.31
N GLU A 122 2.33 -10.06 -18.27
CA GLU A 122 3.54 -9.35 -17.85
C GLU A 122 4.22 -9.97 -16.62
N LEU A 123 4.17 -11.30 -16.46
CA LEU A 123 4.66 -12.01 -15.27
C LEU A 123 6.08 -11.59 -14.83
N LEU A 124 6.97 -11.29 -15.78
CA LEU A 124 8.35 -10.86 -15.51
C LEU A 124 8.42 -9.50 -14.79
N LEU A 125 7.38 -8.67 -14.86
CA LEU A 125 7.28 -7.38 -14.18
C LEU A 125 6.72 -7.48 -12.75
N GLY A 126 6.09 -8.60 -12.38
CA GLY A 126 5.47 -8.76 -11.06
C GLY A 126 6.46 -8.62 -9.89
N VAL A 127 7.59 -9.33 -9.95
CA VAL A 127 8.63 -9.27 -8.90
C VAL A 127 9.33 -7.90 -8.88
N PRO A 128 9.85 -7.37 -10.01
CA PRO A 128 10.44 -6.04 -10.04
C PRO A 128 9.47 -4.94 -9.58
N GLY A 129 8.19 -5.02 -9.98
CA GLY A 129 7.15 -4.07 -9.59
C GLY A 129 6.90 -4.06 -8.09
N ALA A 130 6.82 -5.24 -7.45
CA ALA A 130 6.66 -5.33 -6.00
C ALA A 130 7.90 -4.85 -5.22
N LEU A 131 9.11 -5.13 -5.71
CA LEU A 131 10.35 -4.63 -5.10
C LEU A 131 10.46 -3.11 -5.22
N ALA A 132 10.17 -2.58 -6.41
CA ALA A 132 10.12 -1.14 -6.65
C ALA A 132 9.08 -0.47 -5.74
N PHE A 133 7.87 -1.04 -5.65
CA PHE A 133 6.83 -0.57 -4.75
C PHE A 133 7.30 -0.53 -3.30
N ALA A 134 7.90 -1.61 -2.80
CA ALA A 134 8.38 -1.66 -1.42
C ALA A 134 9.45 -0.61 -1.13
N ALA A 135 10.40 -0.42 -2.05
CA ALA A 135 11.44 0.60 -1.93
C ALA A 135 10.84 2.02 -1.95
N PHE A 136 10.00 2.34 -2.94
CA PHE A 136 9.42 3.67 -3.07
C PHE A 136 8.42 4.00 -1.97
N ALA A 137 7.62 3.04 -1.53
CA ALA A 137 6.69 3.25 -0.42
C ALA A 137 7.45 3.51 0.89
N THR A 138 8.51 2.73 1.18
CA THR A 138 9.39 2.99 2.33
C THR A 138 10.03 4.39 2.23
N GLY A 139 10.53 4.75 1.05
CA GLY A 139 11.06 6.09 0.77
C GLY A 139 10.03 7.19 0.96
N ALA A 140 8.76 6.95 0.61
CA ALA A 140 7.66 7.89 0.83
C ALA A 140 7.42 8.15 2.32
N TYR A 141 7.48 7.13 3.18
CA TYR A 141 7.41 7.32 4.63
C TYR A 141 8.60 8.12 5.16
N GLU A 142 9.83 7.81 4.72
CA GLU A 142 11.03 8.56 5.11
C GLU A 142 10.94 10.04 4.69
N LEU A 143 10.55 10.29 3.43
CA LEU A 143 10.36 11.64 2.91
C LEU A 143 9.30 12.38 3.71
N SER A 144 8.20 11.72 4.06
CA SER A 144 7.11 12.33 4.81
C SER A 144 7.53 12.74 6.23
N TRP A 145 8.35 11.93 6.90
CA TRP A 145 8.96 12.28 8.18
C TRP A 145 9.86 13.50 8.09
N ARG A 146 10.54 13.71 6.95
CA ARG A 146 11.37 14.90 6.72
C ARG A 146 10.56 16.14 6.39
N LEU A 147 9.51 16.01 5.59
CA LEU A 147 8.69 17.13 5.13
C LEU A 147 7.71 17.61 6.20
N ARG A 148 7.12 16.68 6.97
CA ARG A 148 6.04 16.97 7.91
C ARG A 148 6.14 16.11 9.18
N PRO A 149 7.18 16.30 10.02
CA PRO A 149 7.44 15.43 11.17
C PRO A 149 6.29 15.39 12.20
N SER A 150 5.47 16.44 12.29
CA SER A 150 4.30 16.47 13.18
C SER A 150 3.08 15.70 12.65
N ASN A 151 3.02 15.44 11.35
CA ASN A 151 1.94 14.69 10.72
C ASN A 151 2.39 14.04 9.40
N PRO A 152 3.31 13.06 9.46
CA PRO A 152 3.95 12.49 8.28
C PRO A 152 3.04 11.50 7.55
N ILE A 153 2.11 10.86 8.28
CA ILE A 153 1.31 9.74 7.76
C ILE A 153 0.44 10.17 6.57
N ILE A 154 -0.15 11.36 6.60
CA ILE A 154 -0.98 11.86 5.50
C ILE A 154 -0.18 11.92 4.19
N VAL A 155 1.03 12.46 4.23
CA VAL A 155 1.88 12.58 3.03
C VAL A 155 2.31 11.19 2.55
N ALA A 156 2.68 10.31 3.47
CA ALA A 156 3.11 8.95 3.14
C ALA A 156 1.98 8.13 2.49
N GLU A 157 0.76 8.26 3.01
CA GLU A 157 -0.41 7.59 2.45
C GLU A 157 -0.77 8.10 1.06
N LEU A 158 -0.71 9.41 0.83
CA LEU A 158 -0.97 9.99 -0.50
C LEU A 158 0.07 9.51 -1.52
N LEU A 159 1.35 9.57 -1.18
CA LEU A 159 2.43 9.10 -2.05
C LEU A 159 2.33 7.59 -2.33
N THR A 160 2.05 6.79 -1.29
CA THR A 160 1.90 5.33 -1.45
C THR A 160 0.67 4.97 -2.29
N GLY A 161 -0.42 5.72 -2.17
CA GLY A 161 -1.60 5.55 -3.03
C GLY A 161 -1.31 5.95 -4.47
N ALA A 162 -0.54 7.00 -4.70
CA ALA A 162 -0.06 7.35 -6.04
C ALA A 162 0.78 6.23 -6.67
N LEU A 163 1.64 5.55 -5.87
CA LEU A 163 2.40 4.38 -6.31
C LEU A 163 1.48 3.22 -6.72
N TRP A 164 0.42 2.94 -5.95
CA TRP A 164 -0.59 1.95 -6.34
C TRP A 164 -1.24 2.30 -7.69
N GLY A 165 -1.61 3.56 -7.91
CA GLY A 165 -2.14 3.98 -9.21
C GLY A 165 -1.11 3.84 -10.35
N GLY A 166 0.16 4.13 -10.07
CA GLY A 166 1.25 3.93 -11.04
C GLY A 166 1.42 2.45 -11.42
N LEU A 167 1.38 1.55 -10.44
CA LEU A 167 1.43 0.09 -10.69
C LEU A 167 0.22 -0.40 -11.48
N ALA A 168 -0.97 0.12 -11.18
CA ALA A 168 -2.20 -0.28 -11.89
C ALA A 168 -2.11 0.01 -13.39
N VAL A 169 -1.44 1.10 -13.76
CA VAL A 169 -1.20 1.50 -15.15
C VAL A 169 0.00 0.77 -15.76
N ALA A 170 1.05 0.49 -14.99
CA ALA A 170 2.29 -0.09 -15.51
C ALA A 170 2.25 -1.62 -15.68
N LEU A 171 1.35 -2.30 -14.96
CA LEU A 171 1.19 -3.76 -15.01
C LEU A 171 -0.02 -4.20 -15.84
N ALA A 172 -0.72 -3.27 -16.48
CA ALA A 172 -1.84 -3.52 -17.39
C ALA A 172 -1.42 -3.18 -18.82
#